data_AF-A0A840XYW2-F1
#
_entry.id   AF-A0A840XYW2-F1
#
_cell.length_a   1.000
_cell.length_b   1.000
_cell.length_c   1.000
_cell.angle_alpha   90.00
_cell.angle_beta   90.00
_cell.angle_gamma   90.00
#
_symmetry.space_group_name_H-M   'P 1'
#
loop_
_entity.id
_entity.type
_entity.pdbx_description
1 polymer ?
#
loop_
_entity_poly.entity_id
_entity_poly.type
_entity_poly.pdbx_seq_one_letter_code
_entity_poly.pdbx_strand_id
1 'polypeptide(L)'
;MVTLVRYEQARTALAECARIDEASQIRDKAAALAAYARQRDDRELEVWVREIHLRACVRIGELSRDIEAAERRRGEHGRLLPIAENQVTKAQALAEAGLSTAAAARYEELAGVSATVTAIAGDRAGQAEAAGKAAMEAYFAQSRAVGAPPTMAGLRGAVRGALEATLGPLPTRTRRPAPPVDQPKVAPIGADWADFTAAVLTVATLPVDFASLAGRAPRALLDDLRGEAREALRRLPLWINALENEHDDAA
;
A
#
# COMPACT_ATOMS: atom_id res chain seq x y z
N MET A 1 20.35 26.57 0.22
CA MET A 1 19.81 27.05 -1.08
C MET A 1 19.62 25.93 -2.10
N VAL A 2 20.57 25.02 -2.33
CA VAL A 2 20.44 23.93 -3.34
C VAL A 2 19.33 22.91 -3.02
N THR A 3 19.06 22.65 -1.74
CA THR A 3 17.99 21.72 -1.28
C THR A 3 16.60 22.20 -1.67
N LEU A 4 16.31 23.49 -1.49
CA LEU A 4 15.05 24.11 -1.90
C LEU A 4 14.87 24.07 -3.43
N VAL A 5 15.94 24.27 -4.21
CA VAL A 5 15.88 24.20 -5.68
C VAL A 5 15.48 22.81 -6.16
N ARG A 6 16.09 21.74 -5.61
CA ARG A 6 15.75 20.36 -5.98
C ARG A 6 14.34 19.97 -5.57
N TYR A 7 13.87 20.48 -4.42
CA TYR A 7 12.52 20.26 -3.97
C TYR A 7 11.47 20.93 -4.87
N GLU A 8 11.68 22.20 -5.26
CA GLU A 8 10.78 22.89 -6.18
C GLU A 8 10.78 22.26 -7.59
N GLN A 9 11.93 21.76 -8.06
CA GLN A 9 12.02 20.96 -9.27
C GLN A 9 11.19 19.68 -9.18
N ALA A 10 11.27 18.96 -8.05
CA ALA A 10 10.48 17.75 -7.84
C ALA A 10 8.97 18.05 -7.79
N ARG A 11 8.56 19.17 -7.17
CA ARG A 11 7.16 19.62 -7.19
C ARG A 11 6.68 19.95 -8.60
N THR A 12 7.50 20.65 -9.38
CA THR A 12 7.18 21.03 -10.76
C THR A 12 7.05 19.77 -11.63
N ALA A 13 8.01 18.85 -11.54
CA ALA A 13 7.97 17.57 -12.27
C ALA A 13 6.71 16.75 -11.90
N LEU A 14 6.30 16.74 -10.64
CA LEU A 14 5.06 16.07 -10.21
C LEU A 14 3.80 16.72 -10.78
N ALA A 15 3.77 18.05 -10.87
CA ALA A 15 2.64 18.77 -11.47
C ALA A 15 2.54 18.50 -12.98
N GLU A 16 3.69 18.29 -13.64
CA GLU A 16 3.78 18.00 -15.08
C GLU A 16 3.50 16.53 -15.43
N CYS A 17 3.57 15.60 -14.47
CA CYS A 17 3.24 14.19 -14.72
C CYS A 17 1.86 14.05 -15.35
N ALA A 18 1.82 13.49 -16.56
CA ALA A 18 0.59 13.27 -17.32
C ALA A 18 0.11 11.82 -17.22
N ARG A 19 0.99 10.90 -16.80
CA ARG A 19 0.70 9.47 -16.72
C ARG A 19 0.93 8.93 -15.31
N ILE A 20 0.18 7.88 -14.95
CA ILE A 20 0.23 7.28 -13.61
C ILE A 20 1.59 6.62 -13.34
N ASP A 21 2.21 6.00 -14.35
CA ASP A 21 3.53 5.37 -14.24
C ASP A 21 4.63 6.39 -13.89
N GLU A 22 4.60 7.59 -14.48
CA GLU A 22 5.54 8.68 -14.18
C GLU A 22 5.46 9.10 -12.70
N ALA A 23 4.24 9.32 -12.21
CA ALA A 23 4.01 9.65 -10.81
C ALA A 23 4.37 8.49 -9.87
N SER A 24 4.12 7.24 -10.29
CA SER A 24 4.50 6.01 -9.55
C SER A 24 6.01 5.89 -9.40
N GLN A 25 6.78 6.18 -10.45
CA GLN A 25 8.25 6.17 -10.39
C GLN A 25 8.80 7.22 -9.40
N ILE A 26 8.22 8.42 -9.37
CA ILE A 26 8.64 9.47 -8.42
C ILE A 26 8.27 9.04 -6.99
N ARG A 27 7.07 8.47 -6.79
CA ARG A 27 6.66 7.92 -5.50
C ARG A 27 7.67 6.90 -4.98
N ASP A 28 8.06 5.93 -5.79
CA ASP A 28 8.94 4.84 -5.36
C ASP A 28 10.36 5.35 -5.06
N LYS A 29 10.88 6.26 -5.88
CA LYS A 29 12.15 6.95 -5.60
C LYS A 29 12.10 7.74 -4.31
N ALA A 30 11.01 8.47 -4.06
CA ALA A 30 10.81 9.20 -2.83
C ALA A 30 10.70 8.25 -1.62
N ALA A 31 9.99 7.13 -1.73
CA ALA A 31 9.93 6.13 -0.66
C ALA A 31 11.32 5.58 -0.30
N ALA A 32 12.15 5.28 -1.30
CA ALA A 32 13.53 4.81 -1.09
C ALA A 32 14.40 5.88 -0.42
N LEU A 33 14.35 7.13 -0.91
CA LEU A 33 15.07 8.25 -0.32
C LEU A 33 14.61 8.56 1.11
N ALA A 34 13.32 8.36 1.39
CA ALA A 34 12.76 8.51 2.72
C ALA A 34 13.33 7.47 3.69
N ALA A 35 13.39 6.21 3.28
CA ALA A 35 14.03 5.15 4.08
C ALA A 35 15.51 5.47 4.33
N TYR A 36 16.23 5.95 3.33
CA TYR A 36 17.62 6.37 3.46
C TYR A 36 17.79 7.54 4.45
N ALA A 37 16.97 8.59 4.33
CA ALA A 37 17.02 9.74 5.23
C ALA A 37 16.80 9.33 6.69
N ARG A 38 15.87 8.38 6.93
CA ARG A 38 15.64 7.82 8.28
C ARG A 38 16.84 7.05 8.81
N GLN A 39 17.48 6.23 7.97
CA GLN A 39 18.69 5.48 8.36
C GLN A 39 19.86 6.41 8.69
N ARG A 40 19.88 7.62 8.11
CA ARG A 40 20.91 8.65 8.33
C ARG A 40 20.53 9.66 9.40
N ASP A 41 19.36 9.53 10.02
CA ASP A 41 18.77 10.48 10.97
C ASP A 41 18.69 11.93 10.42
N ASP A 42 18.54 12.06 9.10
CA ASP A 42 18.36 13.35 8.43
C ASP A 42 16.88 13.72 8.41
N ARG A 43 16.45 14.39 9.48
CA ARG A 43 15.06 14.78 9.72
C ARG A 43 14.52 15.74 8.66
N GLU A 44 15.34 16.69 8.21
CA GLU A 44 14.93 17.69 7.24
C GLU A 44 14.67 17.03 5.88
N LEU A 45 15.63 16.22 5.39
CA LEU A 45 15.46 15.44 4.17
C LEU A 45 14.28 14.49 4.28
N GLU A 46 14.08 13.87 5.46
CA GLU A 46 12.94 13.01 5.72
C GLU A 46 11.61 13.74 5.49
N VAL A 47 11.43 14.95 6.03
CA VAL A 47 10.22 15.76 5.84
C VAL A 47 9.96 16.06 4.35
N TRP A 48 10.97 16.58 3.64
CA TRP A 48 10.83 16.95 2.23
C TRP A 48 10.48 15.76 1.34
N VAL A 49 11.15 14.63 1.55
CA VAL A 49 10.97 13.44 0.69
C VAL A 49 9.64 12.74 0.98
N ARG A 50 9.18 12.68 2.25
CA ARG A 50 7.82 12.17 2.53
C ARG A 50 6.75 13.07 1.93
N GLU A 51 6.96 14.38 1.91
CA GLU A 51 6.04 15.28 1.24
C GLU A 51 5.96 14.98 -0.27
N ILE A 52 7.10 14.86 -0.96
CA ILE A 52 7.16 14.50 -2.39
C ILE A 52 6.44 13.16 -2.62
N HIS A 53 6.70 12.16 -1.77
CA HIS A 53 6.02 10.86 -1.85
C HIS A 53 4.49 11.00 -1.75
N LEU A 54 3.98 11.78 -0.79
CA LEU A 54 2.54 11.97 -0.60
C LEU A 54 1.91 12.77 -1.74
N ARG A 55 2.62 13.79 -2.28
CA ARG A 55 2.17 14.53 -3.46
C ARG A 55 2.09 13.62 -4.69
N ALA A 56 3.04 12.71 -4.86
CA ALA A 56 2.98 11.70 -5.93
C ALA A 56 1.75 10.80 -5.78
N CYS A 57 1.44 10.35 -4.56
CA CYS A 57 0.21 9.59 -4.27
C CYS A 57 -1.05 10.40 -4.64
N VAL A 58 -1.13 11.66 -4.25
CA VAL A 58 -2.27 12.54 -4.61
C VAL A 58 -2.39 12.69 -6.12
N ARG A 59 -1.29 12.95 -6.83
CA ARG A 59 -1.28 13.08 -8.29
C ARG A 59 -1.75 11.80 -8.98
N ILE A 60 -1.36 10.63 -8.50
CA ILE A 60 -1.87 9.34 -8.98
C ILE A 60 -3.40 9.28 -8.82
N GLY A 61 -3.94 9.74 -7.69
CA GLY A 61 -5.38 9.80 -7.44
C GLY A 61 -6.12 10.71 -8.41
N GLU A 62 -5.57 11.89 -8.72
CA GLU A 62 -6.12 12.82 -9.72
C GLU A 62 -6.16 12.18 -11.11
N LEU A 63 -5.02 11.63 -11.56
CA LEU A 63 -4.90 10.96 -12.86
C LEU A 63 -5.84 9.75 -12.97
N SER A 64 -5.97 8.96 -11.90
CA SER A 64 -6.89 7.83 -11.80
C SER A 64 -8.34 8.25 -12.04
N ARG A 65 -8.76 9.39 -11.46
CA ARG A 65 -10.10 9.96 -11.64
C ARG A 65 -10.30 10.58 -13.03
N ASP A 66 -9.26 11.16 -13.61
CA ASP A 66 -9.32 11.69 -14.98
C ASP A 66 -9.52 10.59 -16.02
N ILE A 67 -8.80 9.46 -15.88
CA ILE A 67 -8.99 8.28 -16.74
C ILE A 67 -10.41 7.75 -16.60
N GLU A 68 -10.92 7.57 -15.37
CA GLU A 68 -12.28 7.08 -15.14
C GLU A 68 -13.36 8.00 -15.72
N ALA A 69 -13.18 9.32 -15.61
CA ALA A 69 -14.10 10.28 -16.22
C ALA A 69 -14.06 10.23 -17.76
N ALA A 70 -12.87 10.03 -18.34
CA ALA A 70 -12.70 9.88 -19.78
C ALA A 70 -13.33 8.58 -20.31
N GLU A 71 -13.28 7.49 -19.54
CA GLU A 71 -13.98 6.23 -19.83
C GLU A 71 -15.51 6.43 -19.81
N ARG A 72 -16.04 7.07 -18.76
CA ARG A 72 -17.51 7.25 -18.59
C ARG A 72 -18.15 8.13 -19.66
N ARG A 73 -17.53 9.26 -20.04
CA ARG A 73 -18.04 10.15 -21.11
C ARG A 73 -18.16 9.44 -22.45
N ARG A 74 -17.37 8.39 -22.69
CA ARG A 74 -17.41 7.60 -23.93
C ARG A 74 -18.48 6.51 -23.91
N GLY A 75 -18.95 6.13 -22.73
CA GLY A 75 -20.02 5.15 -22.51
C GLY A 75 -21.44 5.75 -22.50
N GLU A 76 -21.62 7.03 -22.81
CA GLU A 76 -22.89 7.78 -22.66
C GLU A 76 -24.10 7.22 -23.44
N HIS A 77 -23.93 6.19 -24.29
CA HIS A 77 -25.06 5.48 -24.92
C HIS A 77 -25.40 4.12 -24.27
N GLY A 78 -24.90 3.82 -23.07
CA GLY A 78 -25.27 2.61 -22.32
C GLY A 78 -24.88 1.28 -22.98
N ARG A 79 -24.15 1.33 -24.10
CA ARG A 79 -23.50 0.17 -24.72
C ARG A 79 -22.02 0.22 -24.37
N LEU A 80 -21.51 -0.92 -23.90
CA LEU A 80 -20.09 -1.24 -23.95
C LEU A 80 -19.66 -1.16 -25.43
N LEU A 81 -19.17 0.00 -25.87
CA LEU A 81 -18.51 0.11 -27.17
C LEU A 81 -17.24 -0.76 -27.11
N PRO A 82 -16.94 -1.54 -28.16
CA PRO A 82 -15.73 -2.34 -28.20
C PRO A 82 -14.54 -1.40 -27.96
N ILE A 83 -13.73 -1.74 -26.96
CA ILE A 83 -12.49 -1.02 -26.63
C ILE A 83 -11.69 -0.95 -27.92
N ALA A 84 -11.45 0.25 -28.45
CA ALA A 84 -10.55 0.40 -29.59
C ALA A 84 -9.18 -0.17 -29.18
N GLU A 85 -8.53 -0.96 -30.04
CA GLU A 85 -7.34 -1.78 -29.73
C GLU A 85 -6.17 -1.01 -29.06
N ASN A 86 -6.17 0.33 -29.10
CA ASN A 86 -5.16 1.21 -28.50
C ASN A 86 -5.63 2.01 -27.26
N GLN A 87 -6.72 1.61 -26.58
CA GLN A 87 -7.22 2.35 -25.41
C GLN A 87 -6.85 1.67 -24.08
N VAL A 88 -6.17 2.44 -23.23
CA VAL A 88 -5.74 2.01 -21.89
C VAL A 88 -6.87 2.30 -20.89
N THR A 89 -7.45 1.24 -20.35
CA THR A 89 -8.43 1.33 -19.25
C THR A 89 -7.76 1.74 -17.95
N LYS A 90 -8.53 2.27 -16.97
CA LYS A 90 -8.04 2.55 -15.60
C LYS A 90 -7.35 1.32 -15.01
N ALA A 91 -7.93 0.14 -15.20
CA ALA A 91 -7.35 -1.11 -14.71
C ALA A 91 -5.99 -1.41 -15.35
N GLN A 92 -5.84 -1.19 -16.66
CA GLN A 92 -4.58 -1.37 -17.37
C GLN A 92 -3.54 -0.32 -16.96
N ALA A 93 -3.90 0.96 -16.88
CA ALA A 93 -2.99 2.03 -16.46
C ALA A 93 -2.46 1.81 -15.03
N LEU A 94 -3.32 1.31 -14.13
CA LEU A 94 -2.92 0.93 -12.77
C LEU A 94 -2.01 -0.30 -12.78
N ALA A 95 -2.32 -1.33 -13.57
CA ALA A 95 -1.49 -2.52 -13.68
C ALA A 95 -0.09 -2.23 -14.23
N GLU A 96 0.00 -1.42 -15.29
CA GLU A 96 1.27 -0.95 -15.86
C GLU A 96 2.11 -0.16 -14.86
N ALA A 97 1.46 0.62 -13.99
CA ALA A 97 2.13 1.37 -12.93
C ALA A 97 2.42 0.55 -11.66
N GLY A 98 2.11 -0.75 -11.65
CA GLY A 98 2.31 -1.65 -10.49
C GLY A 98 1.36 -1.36 -9.32
N LEU A 99 0.18 -0.81 -9.59
CA LEU A 99 -0.77 -0.33 -8.58
C LEU A 99 -2.02 -1.20 -8.48
N SER A 100 -2.42 -1.50 -7.25
CA SER A 100 -3.73 -2.10 -7.00
C SER A 100 -4.86 -1.08 -7.06
N THR A 101 -6.07 -1.53 -7.41
CA THR A 101 -7.29 -0.72 -7.36
C THR A 101 -7.56 -0.16 -5.96
N ALA A 102 -7.24 -0.94 -4.91
CA ALA A 102 -7.34 -0.49 -3.53
C ALA A 102 -6.35 0.64 -3.20
N ALA A 103 -5.14 0.62 -3.79
CA ALA A 103 -4.19 1.72 -3.64
C ALA A 103 -4.70 2.98 -4.36
N ALA A 104 -5.19 2.85 -5.59
CA ALA A 104 -5.79 3.95 -6.35
C ALA A 104 -6.96 4.60 -5.60
N ALA A 105 -7.88 3.80 -5.05
CA ALA A 105 -9.00 4.32 -4.26
C ALA A 105 -8.54 5.13 -3.03
N ARG A 106 -7.48 4.69 -2.34
CA ARG A 106 -6.90 5.45 -1.22
C ARG A 106 -6.25 6.76 -1.68
N TYR A 107 -5.69 6.78 -2.87
CA TYR A 107 -5.08 7.97 -3.46
C TYR A 107 -6.13 8.97 -3.96
N GLU A 108 -7.24 8.49 -4.50
CA GLU A 108 -8.40 9.31 -4.83
C GLU A 108 -9.03 9.95 -3.59
N GLU A 109 -9.10 9.22 -2.46
CA GLU A 109 -9.49 9.78 -1.16
C GLU A 109 -8.55 10.91 -0.73
N LEU A 110 -7.24 10.75 -0.92
CA LEU A 110 -6.24 11.77 -0.61
C LEU A 110 -6.34 13.01 -1.48
N ALA A 111 -6.67 12.84 -2.76
CA ALA A 111 -6.90 13.92 -3.70
C ALA A 111 -8.27 14.60 -3.52
N GLY A 112 -9.13 14.09 -2.62
CA GLY A 112 -10.48 14.62 -2.41
C GLY A 112 -11.44 14.34 -3.57
N VAL A 113 -11.07 13.43 -4.49
CA VAL A 113 -11.82 13.11 -5.71
C VAL A 113 -12.38 11.68 -5.71
N SER A 114 -12.43 11.05 -4.54
CA SER A 114 -13.04 9.72 -4.37
C SER A 114 -14.49 9.72 -4.86
N ALA A 115 -14.91 8.61 -5.48
CA ALA A 115 -16.28 8.44 -5.98
C ALA A 115 -17.35 8.80 -4.93
N THR A 116 -17.12 8.46 -3.65
CA THR A 116 -18.02 8.82 -2.54
C THR A 116 -18.13 10.32 -2.36
N VAL A 117 -17.00 11.03 -2.38
CA VAL A 117 -16.93 12.49 -2.20
C VAL A 117 -17.60 13.17 -3.38
N THR A 118 -17.29 12.74 -4.61
CA THR A 118 -17.90 13.28 -5.83
C THR A 118 -19.42 13.09 -5.85
N ALA A 119 -19.93 11.93 -5.40
CA ALA A 119 -21.35 11.67 -5.31
C ALA A 119 -22.07 12.57 -4.28
N ILE A 120 -21.45 12.84 -3.14
CA ILE A 120 -22.01 13.71 -2.09
C ILE A 120 -21.92 15.18 -2.49
N ALA A 121 -20.82 15.57 -3.14
CA ALA A 121 -20.58 16.95 -3.50
C ALA A 121 -21.53 17.43 -4.61
N GLY A 122 -21.86 16.58 -5.58
CA GLY A 122 -22.70 16.96 -6.72
C GLY A 122 -22.13 18.21 -7.41
N ASP A 123 -22.93 19.28 -7.49
CA ASP A 123 -22.52 20.57 -8.05
C ASP A 123 -21.36 21.25 -7.28
N ARG A 124 -21.12 20.85 -6.03
CA ARG A 124 -20.03 21.35 -5.19
C ARG A 124 -18.73 20.56 -5.35
N ALA A 125 -18.62 19.68 -6.34
CA ALA A 125 -17.41 18.86 -6.55
C ALA A 125 -16.13 19.71 -6.65
N GLY A 126 -16.18 20.86 -7.34
CA GLY A 126 -15.04 21.77 -7.43
C GLY A 126 -14.67 22.41 -6.07
N GLN A 127 -15.64 22.67 -5.20
CA GLN A 127 -15.38 23.17 -3.84
C GLN A 127 -14.75 22.09 -2.96
N ALA A 128 -15.21 20.84 -3.08
CA ALA A 128 -14.65 19.70 -2.36
C ALA A 128 -13.18 19.45 -2.74
N GLU A 129 -12.88 19.48 -4.05
CA GLU A 129 -11.51 19.34 -4.55
C GLU A 129 -10.61 20.49 -4.07
N ALA A 130 -11.09 21.73 -4.15
CA ALA A 130 -10.37 22.91 -3.65
C ALA A 130 -10.11 22.82 -2.14
N ALA A 131 -11.09 22.36 -1.35
CA ALA A 131 -10.96 22.17 0.08
C ALA A 131 -9.92 21.07 0.41
N GLY A 132 -9.96 19.95 -0.31
CA GLY A 132 -8.97 18.88 -0.17
C GLY A 132 -7.55 19.35 -0.48
N LYS A 133 -7.37 20.09 -1.58
CA LYS A 133 -6.07 20.65 -1.98
C LYS A 133 -5.57 21.68 -0.98
N ALA A 134 -6.43 22.57 -0.49
CA ALA A 134 -6.08 23.56 0.53
C ALA A 134 -5.65 22.87 1.84
N ALA A 135 -6.37 21.84 2.27
CA ALA A 135 -6.04 21.07 3.47
C ALA A 135 -4.70 20.32 3.34
N MET A 136 -4.43 19.76 2.16
CA MET A 136 -3.14 19.14 1.85
C MET A 136 -1.99 20.15 1.97
N GLU A 137 -2.10 21.31 1.33
CA GLU A 137 -1.05 22.34 1.40
C GLU A 137 -0.84 22.85 2.83
N ALA A 138 -1.93 23.05 3.59
CA ALA A 138 -1.86 23.43 5.00
C ALA A 138 -1.17 22.37 5.86
N TYR A 139 -1.50 21.09 5.65
CA TYR A 139 -0.88 19.97 6.34
C TYR A 139 0.63 19.89 6.08
N PHE A 140 1.05 20.04 4.82
CA PHE A 140 2.46 20.04 4.47
C PHE A 140 3.20 21.26 5.02
N ALA A 141 2.59 22.43 4.99
CA ALA A 141 3.16 23.63 5.64
C ALA A 141 3.36 23.40 7.14
N GLN A 142 2.39 22.79 7.82
CA GLN A 142 2.50 22.44 9.24
C GLN A 142 3.60 21.40 9.50
N SER A 143 3.68 20.33 8.70
CA SER A 143 4.75 19.32 8.82
C SER A 143 6.14 19.93 8.68
N ARG A 144 6.33 20.86 7.74
CA ARG A 144 7.60 21.58 7.57
C ARG A 144 7.90 22.50 8.75
N ALA A 145 6.92 23.24 9.25
CA ALA A 145 7.09 24.14 10.39
C ALA A 145 7.47 23.39 11.68
N VAL A 146 6.90 22.20 11.89
CA VAL A 146 7.14 21.35 13.06
C VAL A 146 8.40 20.48 12.88
N GLY A 147 8.88 20.28 11.66
CA GLY A 147 9.97 19.33 11.37
C GLY A 147 9.56 17.86 11.56
N ALA A 148 8.25 17.57 11.49
CA ALA A 148 7.71 16.23 11.63
C ALA A 148 7.34 15.67 10.25
N PRO A 149 7.84 14.48 9.87
CA PRO A 149 7.58 13.92 8.55
C PRO A 149 6.09 13.66 8.35
N PRO A 150 5.52 14.12 7.23
CA PRO A 150 4.10 13.92 6.95
C PRO A 150 3.81 12.43 6.73
N THR A 151 2.61 12.00 7.15
CA THR A 151 2.17 10.60 7.05
C THR A 151 0.89 10.48 6.23
N MET A 152 0.70 9.31 5.61
CA MET A 152 -0.53 8.96 4.89
C MET A 152 -1.80 9.05 5.77
N ALA A 153 -1.67 8.73 7.06
CA ALA A 153 -2.80 8.79 8.00
C ALA A 153 -3.15 10.24 8.36
N GLY A 154 -2.13 11.05 8.68
CA GLY A 154 -2.32 12.47 8.99
C GLY A 154 -2.93 13.24 7.82
N LEU A 155 -2.40 13.05 6.61
CA LEU A 155 -2.92 13.71 5.42
C LEU A 155 -4.38 13.32 5.13
N ARG A 156 -4.73 12.03 5.25
CA ARG A 156 -6.14 11.59 5.11
C ARG A 156 -7.06 12.24 6.14
N GLY A 157 -6.59 12.36 7.38
CA GLY A 157 -7.35 13.05 8.44
C GLY A 157 -7.59 14.53 8.10
N ALA A 158 -6.54 15.24 7.67
CA ALA A 158 -6.64 16.64 7.28
C ALA A 158 -7.60 16.87 6.10
N VAL A 159 -7.46 16.08 5.03
CA VAL A 159 -8.33 16.16 3.85
C VAL A 159 -9.77 15.81 4.21
N ARG A 160 -9.99 14.73 4.97
CA ARG A 160 -11.33 14.36 5.44
C ARG A 160 -11.98 15.47 6.27
N GLY A 161 -11.26 16.04 7.23
CA GLY A 161 -11.79 17.10 8.08
C GLY A 161 -12.20 18.35 7.28
N ALA A 162 -11.42 18.72 6.27
CA ALA A 162 -11.77 19.83 5.38
C ALA A 162 -12.97 19.51 4.48
N LEU A 163 -13.06 18.28 3.98
CA LEU A 163 -14.22 17.83 3.22
C LEU A 163 -15.48 17.80 4.07
N GLU A 164 -15.39 17.33 5.32
CA GLU A 164 -16.52 17.33 6.27
C GLU A 164 -16.97 18.77 6.61
N ALA A 165 -16.02 19.69 6.79
CA ALA A 165 -16.33 21.10 7.00
C ALA A 165 -17.01 21.75 5.77
N THR A 166 -16.73 21.27 4.56
CA THR A 166 -17.26 21.83 3.31
C THR A 166 -18.58 21.17 2.88
N LEU A 167 -18.68 19.84 3.00
CA LEU A 167 -19.77 19.04 2.47
C LEU A 167 -20.78 18.61 3.53
N GLY A 168 -20.41 18.66 4.81
CA GLY A 168 -21.14 18.02 5.90
C GLY A 168 -20.59 16.62 6.22
N PRO A 169 -21.23 15.89 7.14
CA PRO A 169 -20.72 14.60 7.61
C PRO A 169 -20.60 13.60 6.46
N LEU A 170 -19.38 13.11 6.24
CA LEU A 170 -19.12 12.05 5.27
C LEU A 170 -19.52 10.69 5.86
N PRO A 171 -20.00 9.74 5.03
CA PRO A 171 -20.32 8.41 5.49
C PRO A 171 -19.07 7.76 6.08
N THR A 172 -19.18 7.32 7.32
CA THR A 172 -18.13 6.53 7.94
C THR A 172 -18.05 5.19 7.21
N ARG A 173 -16.83 4.80 6.84
CA ARG A 173 -16.60 3.48 6.25
C ARG A 173 -16.99 2.47 7.33
N THR A 174 -18.12 1.80 7.15
CA THR A 174 -18.54 0.76 8.09
C THR A 174 -17.45 -0.28 8.10
N ARG A 175 -16.77 -0.41 9.25
CA ARG A 175 -15.84 -1.52 9.44
C ARG A 175 -16.68 -2.76 9.22
N ARG A 176 -16.29 -3.60 8.25
CA ARG A 176 -16.93 -4.91 8.07
C ARG A 176 -17.01 -5.53 9.47
N PRO A 177 -18.22 -5.87 9.97
CA PRO A 177 -18.36 -6.41 11.31
C PRO A 177 -17.34 -7.55 11.43
N ALA A 178 -16.58 -7.53 12.53
CA ALA A 178 -15.63 -8.60 12.77
C ALA A 178 -16.40 -9.92 12.61
N PRO A 179 -15.84 -10.91 11.90
CA PRO A 179 -16.48 -12.21 11.83
C PRO A 179 -16.84 -12.67 13.25
N PRO A 180 -18.00 -13.34 13.43
CA PRO A 180 -18.45 -13.79 14.75
C PRO A 180 -17.32 -14.55 15.46
N VAL A 181 -17.17 -14.28 16.76
CA VAL A 181 -16.08 -14.78 17.61
C VAL A 181 -16.09 -16.31 17.76
N ASP A 182 -17.14 -16.98 17.27
CA ASP A 182 -17.24 -18.46 17.24
C ASP A 182 -16.19 -19.14 16.37
N GLN A 183 -15.53 -18.38 15.49
CA GLN A 183 -14.22 -18.79 15.00
C GLN A 183 -13.19 -18.23 15.97
N PRO A 184 -12.46 -19.08 16.73
CA PRO A 184 -11.30 -18.59 17.45
C PRO A 184 -10.46 -17.82 16.44
N LYS A 185 -10.09 -16.58 16.77
CA LYS A 185 -9.04 -15.89 16.02
C LYS A 185 -7.81 -16.78 16.15
N VAL A 186 -7.62 -17.67 15.20
CA VAL A 186 -6.30 -18.21 14.91
C VAL A 186 -5.52 -16.97 14.57
N ALA A 187 -4.68 -16.50 15.51
CA ALA A 187 -3.64 -15.56 15.17
C ALA A 187 -2.98 -16.14 13.91
N PRO A 188 -2.70 -15.37 12.84
CA PRO A 188 -1.78 -15.84 11.84
C PRO A 188 -0.39 -15.88 12.48
N ILE A 189 -0.18 -16.83 13.39
CA ILE A 189 1.06 -17.55 13.50
C ILE A 189 1.09 -18.36 12.21
N GLY A 190 2.12 -18.14 11.39
CA GLY A 190 2.20 -18.49 9.98
C GLY A 190 1.33 -19.66 9.55
N ALA A 191 0.50 -19.45 8.52
CA ALA A 191 -0.23 -20.50 7.83
C ALA A 191 0.68 -21.64 7.32
N ASP A 192 2.01 -21.45 7.34
CA ASP A 192 3.01 -22.47 7.03
C ASP A 192 3.31 -23.43 8.20
N TRP A 193 3.06 -23.06 9.47
CA TRP A 193 3.57 -23.82 10.64
C TRP A 193 2.63 -24.92 11.14
N ALA A 194 1.32 -24.66 11.18
CA ALA A 194 0.34 -25.67 11.57
C ALA A 194 0.28 -26.79 10.51
N ASP A 195 0.41 -26.43 9.24
CA ASP A 195 0.49 -27.38 8.14
C ASP A 195 1.82 -28.15 8.14
N PHE A 196 2.95 -27.51 8.49
CA PHE A 196 4.25 -28.21 8.55
C PHE A 196 4.33 -29.22 9.70
N THR A 197 3.95 -28.83 10.92
CA THR A 197 3.98 -29.76 12.07
C THR A 197 2.93 -30.86 11.95
N ALA A 198 1.74 -30.56 11.45
CA ALA A 198 0.74 -31.58 11.13
C ALA A 198 1.22 -32.50 9.99
N ALA A 199 1.87 -31.96 8.95
CA ALA A 199 2.44 -32.76 7.87
C ALA A 199 3.57 -33.66 8.38
N VAL A 200 4.49 -33.15 9.20
CA VAL A 200 5.58 -33.93 9.81
C VAL A 200 5.04 -35.03 10.72
N LEU A 201 4.04 -34.75 11.55
CA LEU A 201 3.39 -35.77 12.39
C LEU A 201 2.62 -36.80 11.55
N THR A 202 1.90 -36.36 10.53
CA THR A 202 1.19 -37.25 9.59
C THR A 202 2.18 -38.17 8.88
N VAL A 203 3.25 -37.60 8.32
CA VAL A 203 4.40 -38.31 7.72
C VAL A 203 4.99 -39.31 8.70
N ALA A 204 5.25 -38.92 9.95
CA ALA A 204 5.79 -39.83 10.98
C ALA A 204 4.84 -40.99 11.33
N THR A 205 3.53 -40.83 11.14
CA THR A 205 2.51 -41.87 11.41
C THR A 205 2.12 -42.70 10.18
N LEU A 206 2.61 -42.34 8.99
CA LEU A 206 2.34 -43.14 7.79
C LEU A 206 2.97 -44.53 7.96
N PRO A 207 2.24 -45.61 7.62
CA PRO A 207 2.77 -46.98 7.62
C PRO A 207 3.66 -47.22 6.40
N VAL A 208 4.51 -46.24 6.05
CA VAL A 208 5.42 -46.27 4.92
C VAL A 208 6.82 -46.10 5.47
N ASP A 209 7.68 -47.07 5.18
CA ASP A 209 9.11 -46.93 5.47
C ASP A 209 9.71 -45.86 4.55
N PHE A 210 10.18 -44.74 5.11
CA PHE A 210 10.85 -43.68 4.36
C PHE A 210 12.09 -44.16 3.60
N ALA A 211 12.75 -45.23 4.07
CA ALA A 211 13.85 -45.85 3.35
C ALA A 211 13.37 -46.52 2.03
N SER A 212 12.13 -47.04 2.00
CA SER A 212 11.51 -47.60 0.79
C SER A 212 11.15 -46.53 -0.26
N LEU A 213 10.84 -45.30 0.18
CA LEU A 213 10.64 -44.13 -0.69
C LEU A 213 11.96 -43.59 -1.24
N ALA A 214 13.02 -43.59 -0.43
CA ALA A 214 14.36 -43.18 -0.83
C ALA A 214 14.95 -44.06 -1.95
N GLY A 215 14.52 -45.32 -2.08
CA GLY A 215 14.90 -46.17 -3.21
C GLY A 215 14.28 -45.78 -4.56
N ARG A 216 13.24 -44.94 -4.57
CA ARG A 216 12.48 -44.55 -5.78
C ARG A 216 12.72 -43.12 -6.26
N ALA A 217 13.38 -42.28 -5.44
CA ALA A 217 13.67 -40.89 -5.76
C ALA A 217 15.15 -40.72 -6.20
N PRO A 218 15.44 -39.78 -7.13
CA PRO A 218 16.82 -39.50 -7.53
C PRO A 218 17.64 -38.98 -6.33
N ARG A 219 18.87 -39.49 -6.15
CA ARG A 219 19.75 -39.20 -4.99
C ARG A 219 19.88 -37.71 -4.67
N ALA A 220 19.92 -36.85 -5.68
CA ALA A 220 19.99 -35.40 -5.51
C ALA A 220 18.83 -34.83 -4.66
N LEU A 221 17.60 -35.30 -4.91
CA LEU A 221 16.42 -34.84 -4.16
C LEU A 221 16.51 -35.25 -2.67
N LEU A 222 17.09 -36.41 -2.38
CA LEU A 222 17.26 -36.88 -1.00
C LEU A 222 18.35 -36.11 -0.25
N ASP A 223 19.41 -35.72 -0.95
CA ASP A 223 20.48 -34.92 -0.38
C ASP A 223 20.01 -33.48 -0.12
N ASP A 224 19.20 -32.91 -1.01
CA ASP A 224 18.56 -31.60 -0.84
C ASP A 224 17.62 -31.59 0.37
N LEU A 225 16.70 -32.56 0.46
CA LEU A 225 15.76 -32.67 1.59
C LEU A 225 16.48 -32.90 2.93
N ARG A 226 17.57 -33.68 2.93
CA ARG A 226 18.41 -33.86 4.13
C ARG A 226 19.16 -32.57 4.50
N GLY A 227 19.58 -31.79 3.52
CA GLY A 227 20.18 -30.46 3.71
C GLY A 227 19.21 -29.49 4.37
N GLU A 228 17.99 -29.40 3.83
CA GLU A 228 16.92 -28.56 4.37
C GLU A 228 16.54 -28.95 5.80
N ALA A 229 16.41 -30.25 6.09
CA ALA A 229 16.13 -30.73 7.44
C ALA A 229 17.22 -30.37 8.46
N ARG A 230 18.50 -30.45 8.07
CA ARG A 230 19.64 -30.06 8.94
C ARG A 230 19.72 -28.56 9.16
N GLU A 231 19.36 -27.75 8.16
CA GLU A 231 19.30 -26.31 8.27
C GLU A 231 18.15 -25.87 9.19
N ALA A 232 16.98 -26.50 9.07
CA ALA A 232 15.85 -26.28 9.98
C ALA A 232 16.23 -26.62 11.44
N LEU A 233 16.95 -27.74 11.65
CA LEU A 233 17.42 -28.13 12.98
C LEU A 233 18.38 -27.11 13.61
N ARG A 234 19.25 -26.48 12.78
CA ARG A 234 20.17 -25.42 13.25
C ARG A 234 19.46 -24.10 13.58
N ARG A 235 18.31 -23.83 12.95
CA ARG A 235 17.53 -22.60 13.19
C ARG A 235 16.60 -22.72 14.39
N LEU A 236 16.23 -23.94 14.80
CA LEU A 236 15.34 -24.19 15.94
C LEU A 236 15.79 -23.50 17.25
N PRO A 237 17.07 -23.56 17.67
CA PRO A 237 17.51 -22.88 18.90
C PRO A 237 17.43 -21.36 18.83
N LEU A 238 17.69 -20.76 17.65
CA LEU A 238 17.54 -19.30 17.46
C LEU A 238 16.08 -18.88 17.58
N TRP A 239 15.17 -19.76 17.13
CA TRP A 239 13.74 -19.53 17.19
C TRP A 239 13.19 -19.70 18.61
N ILE A 240 13.67 -20.69 19.36
CA ILE A 240 13.36 -20.87 20.78
C ILE A 240 13.79 -19.63 21.57
N ASN A 241 15.02 -19.15 21.38
CA ASN A 241 15.50 -17.93 22.03
C ASN A 241 14.67 -16.69 21.65
N ALA A 242 14.23 -16.57 20.39
CA ALA A 242 13.37 -15.45 19.99
C ALA A 242 12.01 -15.48 20.72
N LEU A 243 11.42 -16.65 20.90
CA LEU A 243 10.15 -16.83 21.62
C LEU A 243 10.27 -16.59 23.13
N GLU A 244 11.40 -16.95 23.73
CA GLU A 244 11.68 -16.70 25.15
C GLU A 244 11.86 -15.21 25.43
N ASN A 245 12.58 -14.49 24.56
CA ASN A 245 12.76 -13.03 24.70
C ASN A 245 11.46 -12.24 24.48
N GLU A 246 10.56 -12.69 23.60
CA GLU A 246 9.24 -12.04 23.43
C GLU A 246 8.33 -12.20 24.67
N HIS A 247 8.56 -13.19 25.53
CA HIS A 247 7.81 -13.37 26.78
C HIS A 247 8.35 -12.50 27.93
N ASP A 248 9.65 -12.23 27.97
CA ASP A 248 10.28 -11.41 29.02
C ASP A 248 9.99 -9.91 28.86
N ASP A 249 9.76 -9.41 27.64
CA ASP A 249 9.36 -8.02 27.38
C ASP A 249 7.88 -7.74 27.73
N ALA A 250 7.12 -8.75 28.13
CA ALA A 250 5.68 -8.68 28.45
C ALA A 250 5.35 -8.91 29.94
N ALA A 251 6.34 -8.98 30.84
CA ALA A 251 6.19 -9.15 32.29
C ALA A 251 6.77 -7.95 33.07
#